data_AF-A0A1S2PXS5-F1
#
_entry.id   AF-A0A1S2PXS5-F1
#
_cell.length_a   1.000
_cell.length_b   1.000
_cell.length_c   1.000
_cell.angle_alpha   90.00
_cell.angle_beta   90.00
_cell.angle_gamma   90.00
#
_symmetry.space_group_name_H-M   'P 1'
#
loop_
_entity.id
_entity.type
_entity.pdbx_description
1 polymer ?
#
loop_
_entity_poly.entity_id
_entity_poly.type
_entity_poly.pdbx_seq_one_letter_code
_entity_poly.pdbx_strand_id
1 'polypeptide(L)'
;MCCHTTSVPDEALLRRSIGGPQVMAEQLHRIADMAGAGRLRLHVPPYRVGAHALMQSLLTLMSFEDSAPVAYAEAFLIGQLLDDQALVSASQSAYALALSDASSRQESLTVVRAAAEEHAHGPQ
;
A
#
# COMPACT_ATOMS: atom_id res chain seq x y z
N MET A 1 -21.43 4.71 -6.39
CA MET A 1 -20.20 4.01 -6.83
C MET A 1 -19.26 3.90 -5.64
N CYS A 2 -18.95 2.69 -5.19
CA CYS A 2 -17.90 2.49 -4.20
C CYS A 2 -16.56 2.46 -4.92
N CYS A 3 -15.77 3.53 -4.81
CA CYS A 3 -14.36 3.50 -5.20
C CYS A 3 -13.67 2.45 -4.31
N HIS A 4 -13.29 1.31 -4.88
CA HIS A 4 -12.56 0.29 -4.14
C HIS A 4 -11.08 0.60 -4.22
N THR A 5 -10.52 1.13 -3.12
CA THR A 5 -9.08 1.39 -3.04
C THR A 5 -8.35 0.13 -2.60
N THR A 6 -7.37 -0.30 -3.40
CA THR A 6 -6.39 -1.32 -3.02
C THR A 6 -5.04 -0.64 -2.79
N SER A 7 -4.37 -0.96 -1.69
CA SER A 7 -3.07 -0.39 -1.32
C SER A 7 -2.10 -1.50 -0.97
N VAL A 8 -0.87 -1.38 -1.48
CA VAL A 8 0.22 -2.34 -1.27
C VAL A 8 1.43 -1.62 -0.65
N PRO A 9 1.37 -1.16 0.61
CA PRO A 9 2.50 -0.48 1.24
C PRO A 9 3.59 -1.48 1.64
N ASP A 10 4.85 -1.04 1.57
CA ASP A 10 5.99 -1.80 2.09
C ASP A 10 5.93 -1.94 3.62
N GLU A 11 6.31 -3.11 4.15
CA GLU A 11 6.31 -3.40 5.59
C GLU A 11 7.17 -2.39 6.38
N ALA A 12 8.24 -1.85 5.79
CA ALA A 12 9.10 -0.86 6.44
C ALA A 12 8.39 0.45 6.79
N LEU A 13 7.32 0.80 6.07
CA LEU A 13 6.51 1.97 6.39
C LEU A 13 5.79 1.80 7.73
N LEU A 14 5.45 0.57 8.11
CA LEU A 14 4.78 0.29 9.38
C LEU A 14 5.70 0.49 10.58
N ARG A 15 7.02 0.35 10.40
CA ARG A 15 8.02 0.44 11.48
C ARG A 15 8.61 1.84 11.67
N ARG A 16 8.47 2.72 10.68
CA ARG A 16 9.00 4.08 10.76
C ARG A 16 8.12 4.94 11.66
N SER A 17 8.66 5.39 12.80
CA SER A 17 7.93 6.30 13.68
C SER A 17 7.81 7.69 13.04
N ILE A 18 6.58 8.11 12.75
CA ILE A 18 6.24 9.42 12.20
C ILE A 18 5.27 10.10 13.16
N GLY A 19 5.58 11.33 13.59
CA GLY A 19 4.78 12.05 14.59
C GLY A 19 4.91 11.53 16.03
N GLY A 20 5.76 10.54 16.27
CA GLY A 20 5.99 9.89 17.56
C GLY A 20 5.27 8.55 17.69
N PRO A 21 5.66 7.69 18.65
CA PRO A 21 5.16 6.31 18.73
C PRO A 21 3.64 6.23 18.95
N GLN A 22 3.08 7.01 19.87
CA GLN A 22 1.63 7.01 20.11
C GLN A 22 0.82 7.45 18.88
N VAL A 23 1.29 8.49 18.17
CA VAL A 23 0.63 8.96 16.94
C VAL A 23 0.68 7.88 15.85
N MET A 24 1.82 7.20 15.68
CA MET A 24 1.96 6.12 14.71
C MET A 24 1.05 4.93 15.05
N ALA A 25 0.95 4.57 16.33
CA ALA A 25 0.03 3.52 16.79
C ALA A 25 -1.43 3.85 16.43
N GLU A 26 -1.90 5.06 16.74
CA GLU A 26 -3.25 5.52 16.40
C GLU A 26 -3.50 5.50 14.88
N GLN A 27 -2.52 5.95 14.08
CA GLN A 27 -2.60 5.92 12.62
C GLN A 27 -2.75 4.49 12.07
N LEU A 28 -1.93 3.56 12.56
CA LEU A 28 -1.97 2.16 12.14
C LEU A 28 -3.26 1.46 12.57
N HIS A 29 -3.77 1.71 13.78
CA HIS A 29 -5.09 1.24 14.20
C HIS A 29 -6.19 1.77 13.27
N ARG A 30 -6.15 3.05 12.92
CA ARG A 30 -7.14 3.63 12.01
C ARG A 30 -7.11 3.00 10.62
N ILE A 31 -5.91 2.71 10.09
CA ILE A 31 -5.72 2.00 8.83
C ILE A 31 -6.30 0.58 8.92
N ALA A 32 -6.00 -0.15 10.00
CA ALA A 32 -6.52 -1.49 10.24
C ALA A 32 -8.06 -1.51 10.34
N ASP A 33 -8.66 -0.53 11.01
CA ASP A 33 -10.12 -0.41 11.13
C ASP A 33 -10.78 -0.16 9.77
N MET A 34 -10.21 0.73 8.94
CA MET A 34 -10.72 0.96 7.58
C MET A 34 -10.62 -0.30 6.71
N ALA A 35 -9.51 -1.03 6.81
CA ALA A 35 -9.31 -2.27 6.07
C ALA A 35 -10.27 -3.39 6.56
N GLY A 36 -10.47 -3.50 7.88
CA GLY A 36 -11.42 -4.43 8.50
C GLY A 36 -12.88 -4.13 8.15
N ALA A 37 -13.25 -2.85 8.04
CA ALA A 37 -14.57 -2.42 7.58
C ALA A 37 -14.77 -2.52 6.05
N GLY A 38 -13.78 -3.04 5.30
CA GLY A 38 -13.86 -3.20 3.85
C GLY A 38 -13.75 -1.89 3.06
N ARG A 39 -13.42 -0.77 3.71
CA ARG A 39 -13.22 0.55 3.06
C ARG A 39 -11.87 0.64 2.32
N LEU A 40 -10.94 -0.25 2.67
CA LEU A 40 -9.61 -0.37 2.08
C LEU A 40 -9.28 -1.85 1.86
N ARG A 41 -8.71 -2.20 0.71
CA ARG A 41 -8.07 -3.51 0.51
C ARG A 41 -6.58 -3.35 0.73
N LEU A 42 -6.14 -3.70 1.93
CA LEU A 42 -4.75 -3.56 2.34
C LEU A 42 -4.00 -4.89 2.17
N HIS A 43 -2.87 -4.83 1.50
CA HIS A 43 -1.96 -5.96 1.27
C HIS A 43 -0.53 -5.53 1.61
N VAL A 44 0.10 -6.16 2.59
CA VAL A 44 1.48 -5.81 2.99
C VAL A 44 2.40 -6.94 2.53
N PRO A 45 3.35 -6.70 1.61
CA PRO A 45 4.39 -7.67 1.30
C PRO A 45 5.28 -7.89 2.52
N PRO A 46 5.40 -9.14 3.02
CA PRO A 46 6.24 -9.40 4.19
C PRO A 46 7.72 -9.32 3.80
N TYR A 47 8.59 -8.87 4.71
CA TYR A 47 10.03 -8.72 4.47
C TYR A 47 10.71 -9.94 3.85
N ARG A 48 10.24 -11.15 4.17
CA ARG A 48 10.76 -12.41 3.64
C ARG A 48 10.67 -12.53 2.11
N VAL A 49 9.80 -11.75 1.46
CA VAL A 49 9.68 -11.69 -0.01
C VAL A 49 10.94 -11.08 -0.62
N GLY A 50 11.61 -10.16 0.09
CA GLY A 50 12.75 -9.42 -0.45
C GLY A 50 12.32 -8.50 -1.61
N ALA A 51 13.12 -8.49 -2.68
CA ALA A 51 12.85 -7.67 -3.84
C ALA A 51 11.56 -8.10 -4.54
N HIS A 52 10.61 -7.17 -4.68
CA HIS A 52 9.34 -7.37 -5.36
C HIS A 52 9.07 -6.24 -6.35
N ALA A 53 8.13 -6.46 -7.26
CA ALA A 53 7.68 -5.43 -8.18
C ALA A 53 7.18 -4.22 -7.37
N LEU A 54 7.65 -3.01 -7.71
CA LEU A 54 7.26 -1.74 -7.08
C LEU A 54 7.83 -1.45 -5.67
N MET A 55 8.78 -2.25 -5.13
CA MET A 55 9.39 -2.03 -3.79
C MET A 55 9.90 -0.59 -3.55
N GLN A 56 10.30 0.14 -4.59
CA GLN A 56 10.78 1.52 -4.53
C GLN A 56 9.99 2.46 -5.44
N SER A 57 8.74 2.13 -5.74
CA SER A 57 7.92 2.86 -6.70
C SER A 57 6.63 3.35 -6.06
N LEU A 58 6.31 4.63 -6.25
CA LEU A 58 4.99 5.16 -5.94
C LEU A 58 4.16 5.09 -7.23
N LEU A 59 3.31 4.08 -7.30
CA LEU A 59 2.44 3.85 -8.45
C LEU A 59 0.98 3.87 -8.01
N THR A 60 0.17 4.72 -8.64
CA THR A 60 -1.28 4.71 -8.50
C THR A 60 -1.91 4.34 -9.83
N LEU A 61 -2.66 3.23 -9.85
CA LEU A 61 -3.50 2.86 -10.99
C LEU A 61 -4.90 3.42 -10.80
N MET A 62 -5.39 4.14 -11.80
CA MET A 62 -6.72 4.71 -11.81
C MET A 62 -7.52 4.10 -12.94
N SER A 63 -8.70 3.60 -12.62
CA SER A 63 -9.66 3.05 -13.57
C SER A 63 -10.95 3.85 -13.49
N PHE A 64 -11.55 4.14 -14.64
CA PHE A 64 -12.74 4.95 -14.77
C PHE A 64 -13.81 4.15 -15.51
N GLU A 65 -15.08 4.45 -15.26
CA GLU A 65 -16.21 3.79 -15.94
C GLU A 65 -16.27 4.19 -17.42
N ASP A 66 -16.05 5.48 -17.72
CA ASP A 66 -16.25 6.07 -19.04
C ASP A 66 -14.94 6.52 -19.73
N SER A 67 -13.77 6.19 -19.16
CA SER A 67 -12.46 6.62 -19.68
C SER A 67 -11.41 5.52 -19.59
N ALA A 68 -10.41 5.58 -20.47
CA ALA A 68 -9.26 4.68 -20.44
C ALA A 68 -8.53 4.78 -19.07
N PRO A 69 -8.02 3.65 -18.54
CA PRO A 69 -7.25 3.69 -17.30
C PRO A 69 -5.95 4.46 -17.49
N VAL A 70 -5.49 5.10 -16.42
CA VAL A 70 -4.20 5.81 -16.40
C VAL A 70 -3.40 5.35 -15.20
N ALA A 71 -2.08 5.49 -15.29
CA ALA A 71 -1.17 5.26 -14.18
C ALA A 71 -0.52 6.59 -13.79
N TYR A 72 -0.34 6.81 -12.49
CA TYR A 72 0.44 7.94 -11.98
C TYR A 72 1.66 7.38 -11.26
N ALA A 73 2.84 7.72 -11.79
CA ALA A 73 4.12 7.38 -11.19
C ALA A 73 4.70 8.61 -10.50
N GLU A 74 5.11 8.46 -9.25
CA GLU A 74 5.67 9.54 -8.44
C GLU A 74 7.06 9.17 -7.91
N ALA A 75 7.92 10.18 -7.88
CA ALA A 75 9.23 10.16 -7.26
C ALA A 75 9.49 11.52 -6.62
N PHE A 76 10.62 11.66 -5.91
CA PHE A 76 10.97 12.93 -5.27
C PHE A 76 11.06 14.06 -6.31
N LEU A 77 10.16 15.05 -6.19
CA LEU A 77 10.01 16.21 -7.09
C LEU A 77 9.57 15.88 -8.53
N ILE A 78 9.15 14.64 -8.81
CA ILE A 78 8.74 14.21 -10.15
C ILE A 78 7.41 13.46 -10.04
N GLY A 79 6.41 13.92 -10.79
CA GLY A 79 5.14 13.23 -10.96
C GLY A 79 4.83 13.11 -12.44
N GLN A 80 4.48 11.90 -12.90
CA GLN A 80 4.14 11.65 -14.29
C GLN A 80 2.82 10.91 -14.39
N LEU A 81 1.87 11.51 -15.12
CA LEU A 81 0.68 10.83 -15.59
C LEU A 81 1.04 10.04 -16.86
N LEU A 82 0.76 8.74 -16.83
CA LEU A 82 0.97 7.81 -17.93
C LEU A 82 -0.40 7.43 -18.49
N ASP A 83 -0.65 7.83 -19.73
CA ASP A 83 -1.86 7.53 -20.51
C ASP A 83 -1.58 6.71 -21.78
N ASP A 84 -0.30 6.50 -22.12
CA ASP A 84 0.11 5.55 -23.15
C ASP A 84 -0.27 4.12 -22.76
N GLN A 85 -0.94 3.42 -23.68
CA GLN A 85 -1.48 2.08 -23.43
C GLN A 85 -0.40 1.06 -23.02
N ALA A 86 0.79 1.12 -23.61
CA ALA A 86 1.86 0.18 -23.28
C ALA A 86 2.41 0.43 -21.87
N LEU A 87 2.58 1.71 -21.49
CA LEU A 87 3.02 2.09 -20.14
C LEU A 87 1.99 1.75 -19.07
N VAL A 88 0.70 1.98 -19.34
CA VAL A 88 -0.39 1.60 -18.43
C VAL A 88 -0.45 0.07 -18.26
N SER A 89 -0.33 -0.70 -19.36
CA SER A 89 -0.33 -2.16 -19.30
C SER A 89 0.87 -2.73 -18.53
N ALA A 90 2.05 -2.12 -18.69
CA ALA A 90 3.24 -2.50 -17.91
C ALA A 90 3.05 -2.21 -16.41
N SER A 91 2.46 -1.05 -16.09
CA SER A 91 2.14 -0.63 -14.72
C SER A 91 1.15 -1.58 -14.05
N GLN A 92 0.10 -2.00 -14.76
CA GLN A 92 -0.86 -3.01 -14.28
C GLN A 92 -0.20 -4.36 -14.02
N SER A 93 0.71 -4.79 -14.90
CA SER A 93 1.45 -6.05 -14.74
C SER A 93 2.35 -6.02 -13.51
N ALA A 94 3.09 -4.91 -13.32
CA ALA A 94 3.92 -4.72 -12.13
C ALA A 94 3.08 -4.71 -10.84
N TYR A 95 1.92 -4.05 -10.85
CA TYR A 95 1.00 -4.04 -9.71
C TYR A 95 0.44 -5.43 -9.39
N ALA A 96 0.08 -6.21 -10.41
CA ALA A 96 -0.40 -7.58 -10.23
C ALA A 96 0.67 -8.49 -9.61
N LEU A 97 1.94 -8.35 -10.02
CA LEU A 97 3.07 -9.06 -9.41
C LEU A 97 3.29 -8.65 -7.95
N ALA A 98 3.27 -7.33 -7.66
CA ALA A 98 3.37 -6.84 -6.28
C ALA A 98 2.26 -7.42 -5.40
N LEU A 99 1.04 -7.51 -5.93
CA LEU A 99 -0.10 -8.07 -5.22
C LEU A 99 0.01 -9.59 -5.03
N SER A 100 0.60 -10.33 -5.98
CA SER A 100 0.81 -11.79 -5.83
C SER A 100 1.85 -12.13 -4.78
N ASP A 101 2.83 -11.25 -4.58
CA ASP A 101 3.86 -11.41 -3.55
C ASP A 101 3.38 -10.94 -2.17
N ALA A 102 2.31 -10.14 -2.12
CA ALA A 102 1.78 -9.59 -0.88
C ALA A 102 1.02 -10.62 -0.05
N SER A 103 1.02 -10.43 1.27
CA SER A 103 0.24 -11.27 2.18
C SER A 103 -1.26 -11.14 1.94
N SER A 104 -2.02 -12.12 2.43
CA SER A 104 -3.48 -12.04 2.42
C SER A 104 -3.98 -10.80 3.18
N ARG A 105 -5.22 -10.38 2.90
CA ARG A 105 -5.85 -9.26 3.63
C ARG A 105 -5.82 -9.46 5.15
N GLN A 106 -6.07 -10.68 5.61
CA GLN A 106 -6.15 -10.99 7.03
C GLN A 106 -4.76 -10.98 7.69
N GLU A 107 -3.75 -11.54 7.02
CA GLU A 107 -2.37 -11.46 7.49
C GLU A 107 -1.87 -10.01 7.53
N SER A 108 -2.18 -9.23 6.49
CA SER A 108 -1.84 -7.81 6.42
C SER A 108 -2.46 -7.03 7.58
N LEU A 109 -3.71 -7.31 7.94
CA LEU A 109 -4.36 -6.72 9.12
C LEU A 109 -3.64 -7.10 10.43
N THR A 110 -3.24 -8.36 10.56
CA THR A 110 -2.49 -8.82 11.73
C THR A 110 -1.15 -8.09 11.86
N VAL A 111 -0.39 -7.96 10.77
CA VAL A 111 0.91 -7.26 10.76
C VAL A 111 0.75 -5.78 11.11
N VAL A 112 -0.24 -5.10 10.53
CA VAL A 112 -0.49 -3.67 10.80
C VAL A 112 -0.90 -3.44 12.26
N ARG A 113 -1.75 -4.31 12.83
CA ARG A 113 -2.12 -4.25 14.24
C ARG A 113 -0.93 -4.53 15.16
N ALA A 114 -0.13 -5.55 14.85
CA ALA A 114 1.07 -5.85 15.63
C ALA A 114 2.04 -4.67 15.63
N ALA A 115 2.27 -4.04 14.47
CA ALA A 115 3.09 -2.82 14.38
C ALA A 115 2.50 -1.65 15.20
N ALA A 116 1.17 -1.50 15.23
CA ALA A 116 0.53 -0.48 16.08
C ALA A 116 0.85 -0.70 17.57
N GLU A 117 0.75 -1.94 18.04
CA GLU A 117 1.09 -2.30 19.42
C GLU A 117 2.58 -2.08 19.71
N GLU A 118 3.49 -2.41 18.77
CA GLU A 118 4.93 -2.16 18.91
C GLU A 118 5.21 -0.65 19.10
N HIS A 119 4.52 0.22 18.35
CA HIS A 119 4.65 1.68 18.54
C HIS A 119 4.05 2.16 19.86
N ALA A 120 2.91 1.61 20.29
CA ALA A 120 2.25 2.00 21.53
C ALA A 120 3.08 1.67 22.78
N HIS A 121 3.80 0.55 22.74
CA HIS A 121 4.57 0.04 23.88
C HIS A 121 6.06 0.40 23.83
N GLY A 122 6.53 1.00 22.72
CA GLY A 122 7.92 1.37 22.50
C GLY A 122 8.85 0.17 22.30
N PRO A 123 10.09 0.38 21.84
CA PRO A 123 11.09 -0.69 21.92
C PRO A 123 11.32 -1.01 23.40
N GLN A 124 11.27 -2.29 23.75
CA GLN A 124 11.89 -2.77 24.99
C GLN A 124 13.38 -2.48 24.99
#